data_AF-A0A1V6CT05-F1
#
_entry.id   AF-A0A1V6CT05-F1
#
_cell.length_a   1.000
_cell.length_b   1.000
_cell.length_c   1.000
_cell.angle_alpha   90.00
_cell.angle_beta   90.00
_cell.angle_gamma   90.00
#
_symmetry.space_group_name_H-M   'P 1'
#
loop_
_entity.id
_entity.type
_entity.pdbx_description
1 polymer ?
#
loop_
_entity_poly.entity_id
_entity_poly.type
_entity_poly.pdbx_seq_one_letter_code
_entity_poly.pdbx_strand_id
1 'polypeptide(L)'
;MAGYTFVKFDLDKTLETMQKADVRYLCIKDFHLPLKSNEDEIAAFHAKLASKGVKGYAVGPIYMRSEAEIDNAFQYAKRVGVNMIVGVPDYELLPYVEKKVKEYGFHYAIHLHGPDMPLYPDADDVWNNVKNLDPRIGICLDIGHDTRNGKNPVKDLKKYHSRVFDIHIKDVTGTTKAGYSVEIGRGVIDIPAFVKMLRKVGYTGVCSLEHERNMDDPFMGIAESIGYFRGVIAATQK
;
A
#
# COMPACT_ATOMS: atom_id res chain seq x y z
N MET A 1 -5.69 -0.92 5.07
CA MET A 1 -6.60 -0.70 3.92
C MET A 1 -5.93 0.30 3.01
N ALA A 2 -5.73 -0.04 1.75
CA ALA A 2 -5.26 0.91 0.76
C ALA A 2 -6.44 1.80 0.34
N GLY A 3 -6.25 3.12 0.35
CA GLY A 3 -7.33 4.08 0.13
C GLY A 3 -8.01 3.94 -1.23
N TYR A 4 -7.28 3.50 -2.27
CA TYR A 4 -7.79 3.35 -3.64
C TYR A 4 -8.98 2.37 -3.76
N THR A 5 -9.09 1.41 -2.84
CA THR A 5 -10.28 0.56 -2.67
C THR A 5 -11.58 1.37 -2.65
N PHE A 6 -11.53 2.60 -2.15
CA PHE A 6 -12.69 3.47 -1.98
C PHE A 6 -12.64 4.72 -2.87
N VAL A 7 -11.97 4.68 -4.02
CA VAL A 7 -11.85 5.85 -4.92
C VAL A 7 -13.21 6.42 -5.38
N LYS A 8 -14.26 5.61 -5.40
CA LYS A 8 -15.64 6.01 -5.76
C LYS A 8 -16.51 6.43 -4.56
N PHE A 9 -15.95 6.47 -3.35
CA PHE A 9 -16.70 6.71 -2.12
C PHE A 9 -16.05 7.80 -1.26
N ASP A 10 -16.87 8.55 -0.56
CA ASP A 10 -16.39 9.51 0.43
C ASP A 10 -15.76 8.83 1.67
N LEU A 11 -15.17 9.67 2.52
CA LEU A 11 -14.54 9.20 3.75
C LEU A 11 -15.54 8.59 4.73
N ASP A 12 -16.80 9.06 4.77
CA ASP A 12 -17.81 8.51 5.70
C ASP A 12 -18.12 7.06 5.35
N LYS A 13 -18.38 6.79 4.07
CA LYS A 13 -18.64 5.43 3.60
C LYS A 13 -17.42 4.52 3.75
N THR A 14 -16.22 5.06 3.51
CA THR A 14 -14.96 4.35 3.74
C THR A 14 -14.84 3.89 5.19
N LEU A 15 -15.03 4.81 6.15
CA LEU A 15 -14.87 4.48 7.57
C LEU A 15 -16.00 3.61 8.11
N GLU A 16 -17.23 3.77 7.64
CA GLU A 16 -18.33 2.87 7.95
C GLU A 16 -17.98 1.42 7.55
N THR A 17 -17.47 1.25 6.33
CA THR A 17 -17.08 -0.07 5.81
C THR A 17 -15.92 -0.65 6.59
N MET A 18 -14.87 0.14 6.84
CA MET A 18 -13.72 -0.29 7.65
C MET A 18 -14.12 -0.70 9.06
N GLN A 19 -15.01 0.05 9.71
CA GLN A 19 -15.52 -0.27 11.04
C GLN A 19 -16.30 -1.60 11.05
N LYS A 20 -17.19 -1.81 10.07
CA LYS A 20 -17.95 -3.07 9.90
C LYS A 20 -17.03 -4.27 9.65
N ALA A 21 -15.94 -4.06 8.92
CA ALA A 21 -14.92 -5.07 8.66
C ALA A 21 -13.85 -5.17 9.77
N ASP A 22 -13.94 -4.41 10.87
CA ASP A 22 -12.95 -4.31 11.94
C ASP A 22 -11.51 -3.99 11.46
N VAL A 23 -11.38 -3.17 10.42
CA VAL A 23 -10.07 -2.75 9.87
C VAL A 23 -9.67 -1.40 10.46
N ARG A 24 -8.47 -1.34 11.06
CA ARG A 24 -8.04 -0.22 11.91
C ARG A 24 -6.99 0.71 11.29
N TYR A 25 -6.47 0.39 10.10
CA TYR A 25 -5.41 1.16 9.44
C TYR A 25 -5.82 1.57 8.02
N LEU A 26 -5.69 2.85 7.70
CA LEU A 26 -5.96 3.44 6.38
C LEU A 26 -4.69 4.06 5.80
N CYS A 27 -4.33 3.70 4.56
CA CYS A 27 -3.37 4.45 3.76
C CYS A 27 -4.14 5.59 3.07
N ILE A 28 -3.78 6.83 3.38
CA ILE A 28 -4.59 8.02 3.09
C ILE A 28 -4.40 8.43 1.63
N LYS A 29 -5.51 8.58 0.89
CA LYS A 29 -5.51 9.12 -0.48
C LYS A 29 -5.99 10.56 -0.53
N ASP A 30 -5.54 11.25 -1.56
CA ASP A 30 -5.78 12.66 -1.87
C ASP A 30 -7.25 13.01 -2.10
N PHE A 31 -8.06 12.05 -2.57
CA PHE A 31 -9.51 12.24 -2.68
C PHE A 31 -10.25 12.16 -1.32
N HIS A 32 -9.60 11.69 -0.26
CA HIS A 32 -10.13 11.72 1.12
C HIS A 32 -9.51 12.82 1.98
N LEU A 33 -8.23 13.15 1.71
CA LEU A 33 -7.53 14.27 2.32
C LEU A 33 -6.64 14.93 1.27
N PRO A 34 -7.10 16.01 0.60
CA PRO A 34 -6.32 16.68 -0.43
C PRO A 34 -4.96 17.18 0.08
N LEU A 35 -3.93 17.14 -0.76
CA LEU A 35 -2.57 17.59 -0.39
C LEU A 35 -2.53 19.07 0.07
N LYS A 36 -3.48 19.88 -0.42
CA LYS A 36 -3.62 21.30 -0.09
C LYS A 36 -4.46 21.57 1.17
N SER A 37 -4.98 20.53 1.83
CA SER A 37 -5.81 20.70 3.04
C SER A 37 -5.05 21.51 4.09
N ASN A 38 -5.71 22.42 4.81
CA ASN A 38 -5.14 23.24 5.88
C ASN A 38 -5.06 22.45 7.22
N GLU A 39 -4.58 23.08 8.29
CA GLU A 39 -4.42 22.43 9.60
C GLU A 39 -5.76 22.00 10.23
N ASP A 40 -6.80 22.81 10.12
CA ASP A 40 -8.13 22.51 10.64
C ASP A 40 -8.78 21.33 9.91
N GLU A 41 -8.61 21.27 8.57
CA GLU A 41 -9.09 20.16 7.74
C GLU A 41 -8.38 18.84 8.09
N ILE A 42 -7.05 18.90 8.29
CA ILE A 42 -6.26 17.73 8.73
C ILE A 42 -6.68 17.28 10.15
N ALA A 43 -6.89 18.23 11.07
CA ALA A 43 -7.35 17.93 12.42
C ALA A 43 -8.75 17.29 12.42
N ALA A 44 -9.68 17.83 11.62
CA ALA A 44 -11.02 17.27 11.43
C ALA A 44 -10.97 15.87 10.82
N PHE A 45 -10.09 15.64 9.84
CA PHE A 45 -9.85 14.33 9.26
C PHE A 45 -9.40 13.31 10.31
N HIS A 46 -8.40 13.65 11.13
CA HIS A 46 -7.91 12.78 12.21
C HIS A 46 -8.99 12.50 13.27
N ALA A 47 -9.75 13.52 13.67
CA ALA A 47 -10.87 13.34 14.60
C ALA A 47 -11.92 12.37 14.03
N LYS A 48 -12.21 12.46 12.73
CA LYS A 48 -13.14 11.55 12.04
C LYS A 48 -12.62 10.11 12.03
N LEU A 49 -11.34 9.90 11.68
CA LEU A 49 -10.71 8.58 11.74
C LEU A 49 -10.77 8.00 13.17
N ALA A 50 -10.40 8.81 14.17
CA ALA A 50 -10.37 8.41 15.58
C ALA A 50 -11.77 8.03 16.10
N SER A 51 -12.82 8.75 15.69
CA SER A 51 -14.22 8.44 16.06
C SER A 51 -14.68 7.04 15.63
N LYS A 52 -14.00 6.45 14.64
CA LYS A 52 -14.25 5.10 14.11
C LYS A 52 -13.17 4.09 14.54
N GLY A 53 -12.22 4.51 15.37
CA GLY A 53 -11.08 3.70 15.79
C GLY A 53 -10.18 3.32 14.62
N VAL A 54 -10.03 4.20 13.63
CA VAL A 54 -9.14 4.04 12.47
C VAL A 54 -7.95 4.97 12.65
N LYS A 55 -6.76 4.50 12.27
CA LYS A 55 -5.52 5.29 12.20
C LYS A 55 -5.09 5.45 10.74
N GLY A 56 -4.88 6.68 10.31
CA GLY A 56 -4.15 6.98 9.09
C GLY A 56 -2.67 6.69 9.32
N TYR A 57 -2.10 5.68 8.65
CA TYR A 57 -0.74 5.20 8.96
C TYR A 57 0.33 5.68 7.96
N ALA A 58 -0.09 6.00 6.74
CA ALA A 58 0.74 6.49 5.66
C ALA A 58 -0.11 7.34 4.70
N VAL A 59 0.53 8.05 3.79
CA VAL A 59 -0.11 8.74 2.67
C VAL A 59 0.30 8.10 1.34
N GLY A 60 -0.64 7.90 0.43
CA GLY A 60 -0.37 7.44 -0.94
C GLY A 60 -1.25 6.28 -1.44
N PRO A 61 -0.93 5.72 -2.63
CA PRO A 61 0.18 6.12 -3.50
C PRO A 61 0.08 7.57 -4.02
N ILE A 62 1.20 8.29 -4.02
CA ILE A 62 1.34 9.64 -4.60
C ILE A 62 2.30 9.56 -5.79
N TYR A 63 1.85 9.94 -6.99
CA TYR A 63 2.71 10.04 -8.16
C TYR A 63 3.49 11.36 -8.13
N MET A 64 4.78 11.31 -8.47
CA MET A 64 5.67 12.47 -8.46
C MET A 64 6.50 12.52 -9.75
N ARG A 65 6.50 13.68 -10.42
CA ARG A 65 7.11 13.97 -11.73
C ARG A 65 8.04 15.18 -11.69
N SER A 66 8.23 15.78 -10.52
CA SER A 66 9.17 16.88 -10.31
C SER A 66 9.65 16.97 -8.87
N GLU A 67 10.77 17.66 -8.64
CA GLU A 67 11.25 17.97 -7.28
C GLU A 67 10.19 18.73 -6.46
N ALA A 68 9.43 19.63 -7.09
CA ALA A 68 8.37 20.39 -6.42
C ALA A 68 7.22 19.49 -5.94
N GLU A 69 6.85 18.46 -6.71
CA GLU A 69 5.86 17.48 -6.27
C GLU A 69 6.36 16.61 -5.12
N ILE A 70 7.65 16.27 -5.11
CA ILE A 70 8.29 15.57 -3.99
C ILE A 70 8.28 16.45 -2.75
N ASP A 71 8.68 17.72 -2.86
CA ASP A 71 8.64 18.68 -1.76
C ASP A 71 7.23 18.78 -1.16
N ASN A 72 6.22 18.91 -2.02
CA ASN A 72 4.82 18.95 -1.61
C ASN A 72 4.40 17.67 -0.88
N ALA A 73 4.79 16.48 -1.37
CA ALA A 73 4.44 15.21 -0.76
C ALA A 73 5.08 15.03 0.63
N PHE A 74 6.34 15.41 0.81
CA PHE A 74 7.04 15.32 2.10
C PHE A 74 6.51 16.33 3.12
N GLN A 75 6.27 17.57 2.69
CA GLN A 75 5.63 18.58 3.54
C GLN A 75 4.22 18.16 3.94
N TYR A 76 3.44 17.63 3.00
CA TYR A 76 2.11 17.09 3.27
C TYR A 76 2.16 15.94 4.30
N ALA A 77 3.03 14.94 4.11
CA ALA A 77 3.18 13.83 5.05
C ALA A 77 3.53 14.32 6.47
N LYS A 78 4.42 15.32 6.59
CA LYS A 78 4.75 15.97 7.86
C LYS A 78 3.54 16.65 8.51
N ARG A 79 2.75 17.40 7.74
CA ARG A 79 1.54 18.10 8.22
C ARG A 79 0.44 17.12 8.64
N VAL A 80 0.28 16.02 7.90
CA VAL A 80 -0.63 14.92 8.26
C VAL A 80 -0.15 14.16 9.50
N GLY A 81 1.14 14.22 9.83
CA GLY A 81 1.69 13.57 11.01
C GLY A 81 1.98 12.08 10.81
N VAL A 82 2.29 11.68 9.57
CA VAL A 82 2.78 10.33 9.24
C VAL A 82 4.28 10.35 8.95
N ASN A 83 4.93 9.20 9.11
CA ASN A 83 6.36 9.03 8.83
C ASN A 83 6.63 8.05 7.68
N MET A 84 5.61 7.72 6.89
CA MET A 84 5.72 6.88 5.71
C MET A 84 4.92 7.45 4.54
N ILE A 85 5.56 7.52 3.37
CA ILE A 85 4.94 7.86 2.09
C ILE A 85 4.95 6.61 1.22
N VAL A 86 3.79 6.23 0.69
CA VAL A 86 3.70 5.32 -0.45
C VAL A 86 3.73 6.18 -1.71
N GLY A 87 4.70 5.98 -2.58
CA GLY A 87 4.97 6.90 -3.69
C GLY A 87 5.34 6.21 -5.00
N VAL A 88 5.25 6.97 -6.08
CA VAL A 88 5.60 6.54 -7.44
C VAL A 88 6.36 7.70 -8.12
N PRO A 89 7.64 7.91 -7.79
CA PRO A 89 8.46 8.94 -8.42
C PRO A 89 8.94 8.47 -9.80
N ASP A 90 9.33 9.37 -10.69
CA ASP A 90 10.14 8.95 -11.85
C ASP A 90 11.56 8.53 -11.41
N TYR A 91 12.21 7.62 -12.15
CA TYR A 91 13.50 7.03 -11.74
C TYR A 91 14.58 8.10 -11.49
N GLU A 92 14.65 9.11 -12.35
CA GLU A 92 15.60 10.21 -12.28
C GLU A 92 15.43 11.07 -11.01
N LEU A 93 14.27 10.99 -10.35
CA LEU A 93 13.98 11.73 -9.13
C LEU A 93 14.37 10.96 -7.86
N LEU A 94 14.76 9.69 -7.95
CA LEU A 94 15.17 8.89 -6.78
C LEU A 94 16.29 9.54 -5.95
N PRO A 95 17.32 10.18 -6.53
CA PRO A 95 18.31 10.93 -5.76
C PRO A 95 17.69 12.08 -4.95
N TYR A 96 16.67 12.75 -5.48
CA TYR A 96 15.97 13.82 -4.77
C TYR A 96 15.06 13.26 -3.66
N VAL A 97 14.39 12.13 -3.91
CA VAL A 97 13.66 11.39 -2.87
C VAL A 97 14.60 11.01 -1.73
N GLU A 98 15.82 10.55 -2.03
CA GLU A 98 16.82 10.22 -1.01
C GLU A 98 17.22 11.42 -0.15
N LYS A 99 17.46 12.57 -0.78
CA LYS A 99 17.72 13.82 -0.06
C LYS A 99 16.60 14.13 0.93
N LYS A 100 15.34 13.97 0.50
CA LYS A 100 14.15 14.26 1.32
C LYS A 100 13.93 13.23 2.42
N VAL A 101 14.16 11.95 2.15
CA VAL A 101 14.17 10.89 3.18
C VAL A 101 15.19 11.18 4.27
N LYS A 102 16.40 11.63 3.91
CA LYS A 102 17.43 12.04 4.87
C LYS A 102 17.03 13.27 5.68
N GLU A 103 16.43 14.26 5.03
CA GLU A 103 15.95 15.51 5.66
C GLU A 103 14.82 15.28 6.66
N TYR A 104 13.82 14.47 6.31
CA TYR A 104 12.60 14.29 7.11
C TYR A 104 12.65 13.10 8.07
N GLY A 105 13.51 12.11 7.78
CA GLY A 105 13.56 10.87 8.56
C GLY A 105 12.44 9.88 8.26
N PHE A 106 11.71 10.05 7.16
CA PHE A 106 10.58 9.20 6.78
C PHE A 106 11.01 7.93 6.06
N HIS A 107 10.17 6.89 6.15
CA HIS A 107 10.22 5.77 5.21
C HIS A 107 9.49 6.15 3.91
N TYR A 108 10.00 5.65 2.80
CA TYR A 108 9.40 5.84 1.48
C TYR A 108 9.24 4.49 0.78
N ALA A 109 8.00 4.09 0.53
CA ALA A 109 7.66 2.80 -0.06
C ALA A 109 7.21 3.01 -1.51
N ILE A 110 8.01 2.56 -2.48
CA ILE A 110 7.68 2.66 -3.91
C ILE A 110 6.63 1.59 -4.24
N HIS A 111 5.45 2.01 -4.70
CA HIS A 111 4.38 1.07 -5.13
C HIS A 111 4.67 0.54 -6.53
N LEU A 112 4.78 -0.78 -6.64
CA LEU A 112 4.97 -1.48 -7.91
C LEU A 112 3.62 -1.76 -8.60
N HIS A 113 3.60 -1.76 -9.94
CA HIS A 113 2.38 -1.66 -10.76
C HIS A 113 2.14 -2.81 -11.74
N GLY A 114 3.02 -3.81 -11.79
CA GLY A 114 2.81 -4.98 -12.62
C GLY A 114 3.00 -4.69 -14.11
N PRO A 115 2.49 -5.56 -14.99
CA PRO A 115 2.78 -5.52 -16.44
C PRO A 115 2.03 -4.42 -17.21
N ASP A 116 1.21 -3.60 -16.53
CA ASP A 116 0.47 -2.49 -17.15
C ASP A 116 1.29 -1.19 -17.18
N MET A 117 2.31 -1.07 -16.32
CA MET A 117 3.12 0.12 -16.18
C MET A 117 4.62 -0.23 -16.29
N PRO A 118 5.36 0.36 -17.25
CA PRO A 118 6.80 0.13 -17.35
C PRO A 118 7.60 0.63 -16.14
N LEU A 119 7.08 1.63 -15.43
CA LEU A 119 7.66 2.19 -14.21
C LEU A 119 7.32 1.29 -13.02
N TYR A 120 8.34 0.72 -12.38
CA TYR A 120 8.22 -0.19 -11.24
C TYR A 120 7.27 -1.37 -11.49
N PRO A 121 7.52 -2.23 -12.49
CA PRO A 121 6.62 -3.33 -12.82
C PRO A 121 6.63 -4.43 -11.75
N ASP A 122 7.72 -4.60 -10.99
CA ASP A 122 7.86 -5.65 -10.00
C ASP A 122 8.88 -5.31 -8.89
N ALA A 123 9.02 -6.22 -7.91
CA ALA A 123 9.92 -6.02 -6.78
C ALA A 123 11.41 -6.05 -7.15
N ASP A 124 11.80 -6.79 -8.20
CA ASP A 124 13.19 -6.82 -8.68
C ASP A 124 13.60 -5.45 -9.23
N ASP A 125 12.71 -4.81 -10.01
CA ASP A 125 12.95 -3.49 -10.57
C ASP A 125 13.11 -2.44 -9.47
N VAL A 126 12.16 -2.37 -8.52
CA VAL A 126 12.26 -1.42 -7.41
C VAL A 126 13.57 -1.65 -6.64
N TRP A 127 13.88 -2.90 -6.29
CA TRP A 127 15.11 -3.24 -5.57
C TRP A 127 16.36 -2.77 -6.32
N ASN A 128 16.45 -3.02 -7.62
CA ASN A 128 17.63 -2.65 -8.41
C ASN A 128 17.87 -1.14 -8.43
N ASN A 129 16.79 -0.34 -8.36
CA ASN A 129 16.85 1.12 -8.34
C ASN A 129 17.13 1.70 -6.94
N VAL A 130 16.81 1.00 -5.85
CA VAL A 130 16.92 1.56 -4.48
C VAL A 130 17.96 0.90 -3.57
N LYS A 131 18.52 -0.27 -3.93
CA LYS A 131 19.41 -1.05 -3.05
C LYS A 131 20.64 -0.29 -2.53
N ASN A 132 21.14 0.66 -3.32
CA ASN A 132 22.30 1.49 -2.99
C ASN A 132 21.95 2.88 -2.43
N LEU A 133 20.66 3.20 -2.32
CA LEU A 133 20.17 4.43 -1.71
C LEU A 133 19.96 4.24 -0.20
N ASP A 134 19.64 5.34 0.50
CA ASP A 134 19.27 5.35 1.91
C ASP A 134 18.36 4.16 2.29
N PRO A 135 18.64 3.46 3.40
CA PRO A 135 17.89 2.27 3.81
C PRO A 135 16.40 2.53 4.02
N ARG A 136 15.96 3.77 4.21
CA ARG A 136 14.53 4.13 4.38
C ARG A 136 13.77 4.25 3.05
N ILE A 137 14.42 4.05 1.90
CA ILE A 137 13.74 3.93 0.59
C ILE A 137 13.57 2.45 0.25
N GLY A 138 12.36 2.04 -0.05
CA GLY A 138 12.01 0.64 -0.23
C GLY A 138 10.75 0.45 -1.05
N ILE A 139 10.02 -0.61 -0.75
CA ILE A 139 9.00 -1.22 -1.58
C ILE A 139 7.67 -1.18 -0.83
N CYS A 140 6.62 -0.70 -1.50
CA CYS A 140 5.26 -1.13 -1.24
C CYS A 140 5.02 -2.38 -2.11
N LEU A 141 5.10 -3.56 -1.50
CA LEU A 141 5.00 -4.84 -2.20
C LEU A 141 3.53 -5.11 -2.51
N ASP A 142 3.13 -4.89 -3.75
CA ASP A 142 1.81 -5.29 -4.25
C ASP A 142 1.84 -6.72 -4.77
N ILE A 143 1.23 -7.64 -4.00
CA ILE A 143 1.35 -9.07 -4.32
C ILE A 143 0.58 -9.47 -5.58
N GLY A 144 -0.44 -8.70 -5.98
CA GLY A 144 -1.21 -8.97 -7.19
C GLY A 144 -0.46 -8.51 -8.43
N HIS A 145 0.05 -7.29 -8.41
CA HIS A 145 0.85 -6.75 -9.50
C HIS A 145 2.12 -7.57 -9.74
N ASP A 146 2.85 -7.92 -8.68
CA ASP A 146 4.05 -8.76 -8.74
C ASP A 146 3.72 -10.13 -9.36
N THR A 147 2.64 -10.77 -8.92
CA THR A 147 2.14 -12.03 -9.49
C THR A 147 1.77 -11.89 -10.97
N ARG A 148 1.06 -10.83 -11.37
CA ARG A 148 0.70 -10.56 -12.78
C ARG A 148 1.92 -10.30 -13.65
N ASN A 149 3.05 -9.89 -13.07
CA ASN A 149 4.33 -9.77 -13.77
C ASN A 149 5.14 -11.09 -13.78
N GLY A 150 4.51 -12.22 -13.45
CA GLY A 150 5.14 -13.55 -13.45
C GLY A 150 6.08 -13.79 -12.26
N LYS A 151 6.07 -12.91 -11.26
CA LYS A 151 6.90 -13.05 -10.05
C LYS A 151 6.19 -13.85 -8.98
N ASN A 152 6.93 -14.16 -7.91
CA ASN A 152 6.40 -14.89 -6.77
C ASN A 152 6.53 -14.02 -5.51
N PRO A 153 5.44 -13.42 -5.03
CA PRO A 153 5.50 -12.45 -3.95
C PRO A 153 5.99 -13.06 -2.62
N VAL A 154 5.88 -14.38 -2.43
CA VAL A 154 6.43 -15.08 -1.26
C VAL A 154 7.96 -15.13 -1.33
N LYS A 155 8.51 -15.41 -2.52
CA LYS A 155 9.96 -15.41 -2.74
C LYS A 155 10.53 -14.00 -2.67
N ASP A 156 9.82 -13.02 -3.22
CA ASP A 156 10.27 -11.64 -3.26
C ASP A 156 10.17 -10.97 -1.90
N LEU A 157 9.12 -11.25 -1.11
CA LEU A 157 9.10 -10.88 0.31
C LEU A 157 10.30 -11.46 1.06
N LYS A 158 10.61 -12.76 0.86
CA LYS A 158 11.79 -13.38 1.51
C LYS A 158 13.08 -12.66 1.14
N LYS A 159 13.25 -12.35 -0.15
CA LYS A 159 14.45 -11.75 -0.73
C LYS A 159 14.63 -10.28 -0.31
N TYR A 160 13.54 -9.53 -0.25
CA TYR A 160 13.55 -8.07 -0.13
C TYR A 160 13.00 -7.52 1.18
N HIS A 161 12.66 -8.37 2.16
CA HIS A 161 12.00 -7.95 3.42
C HIS A 161 12.68 -6.78 4.13
N SER A 162 14.00 -6.61 4.02
CA SER A 162 14.73 -5.50 4.66
C SER A 162 14.34 -4.12 4.11
N ARG A 163 13.70 -4.07 2.92
CA ARG A 163 13.19 -2.85 2.29
C ARG A 163 11.71 -2.96 1.93
N VAL A 164 10.94 -3.93 2.44
CA VAL A 164 9.47 -3.93 2.28
C VAL A 164 8.87 -3.17 3.45
N PHE A 165 8.33 -1.97 3.19
CA PHE A 165 7.78 -1.09 4.24
C PHE A 165 6.25 -1.10 4.28
N ASP A 166 5.62 -1.30 3.13
CA ASP A 166 4.17 -1.43 3.00
C ASP A 166 3.83 -2.63 2.11
N ILE A 167 2.64 -3.19 2.25
CA ILE A 167 2.18 -4.32 1.44
C ILE A 167 0.75 -4.06 1.01
N HIS A 168 0.52 -4.03 -0.31
CA HIS A 168 -0.82 -4.11 -0.86
C HIS A 168 -1.19 -5.58 -1.06
N ILE A 169 -2.15 -6.07 -0.27
CA ILE A 169 -2.71 -7.41 -0.45
C ILE A 169 -3.91 -7.33 -1.40
N LYS A 170 -3.95 -8.26 -2.34
CA LYS A 170 -5.03 -8.53 -3.28
C LYS A 170 -4.83 -9.96 -3.80
N ASP A 171 -5.74 -10.45 -4.62
CA ASP A 171 -5.58 -11.74 -5.29
C ASP A 171 -5.98 -11.60 -6.75
N VAL A 172 -5.39 -12.43 -7.62
CA VAL A 172 -5.49 -12.29 -9.07
C VAL A 172 -5.74 -13.64 -9.74
N THR A 173 -6.41 -13.64 -10.88
CA THR A 173 -6.78 -14.87 -11.60
C THR A 173 -5.64 -15.54 -12.37
N GLY A 174 -4.48 -14.89 -12.50
CA GLY A 174 -3.38 -15.43 -13.28
C GLY A 174 -2.07 -14.67 -13.12
N THR A 175 -0.98 -15.28 -13.60
CA THR A 175 0.40 -14.80 -13.45
C THR A 175 0.89 -13.97 -14.65
N THR A 176 -0.02 -13.40 -15.41
CA THR A 176 0.27 -12.59 -16.60
C THR A 176 -0.60 -11.34 -16.60
N LYS A 177 -0.34 -10.42 -17.55
CA LYS A 177 -1.15 -9.22 -17.76
C LYS A 177 -2.64 -9.48 -17.90
N ALA A 178 -3.04 -10.65 -18.44
CA ALA A 178 -4.44 -11.04 -18.60
C ALA A 178 -5.15 -11.38 -17.28
N GLY A 179 -4.38 -11.68 -16.21
CA GLY A 179 -4.94 -11.85 -14.87
C GLY A 179 -5.55 -10.54 -14.36
N TYR A 180 -6.59 -10.64 -13.53
CA TYR A 180 -7.30 -9.50 -12.96
C TYR A 180 -7.66 -9.74 -11.49
N SER A 181 -7.92 -8.66 -10.76
CA SER A 181 -8.20 -8.69 -9.32
C SER A 181 -9.50 -9.44 -9.00
N VAL A 182 -9.45 -10.29 -7.99
CA VAL A 182 -10.58 -11.06 -7.43
C VAL A 182 -10.54 -11.02 -5.91
N GLU A 183 -11.58 -11.53 -5.26
CA GLU A 183 -11.59 -11.68 -3.80
C GLU A 183 -10.44 -12.59 -3.33
N ILE A 184 -9.79 -12.22 -2.22
CA ILE A 184 -8.66 -12.98 -1.68
C ILE A 184 -9.11 -14.40 -1.34
N GLY A 185 -8.39 -15.40 -1.89
CA GLY A 185 -8.70 -16.81 -1.75
C GLY A 185 -9.34 -17.45 -2.99
N ARG A 186 -9.70 -16.65 -3.99
CA ARG A 186 -10.25 -17.12 -5.28
C ARG A 186 -9.24 -17.08 -6.43
N GLY A 187 -8.10 -16.44 -6.22
CA GLY A 187 -7.07 -16.31 -7.24
C GLY A 187 -5.96 -17.34 -7.10
N VAL A 188 -4.81 -17.02 -7.69
CA VAL A 188 -3.66 -17.93 -7.81
C VAL A 188 -2.57 -17.68 -6.78
N ILE A 189 -2.69 -16.64 -5.95
CA ILE A 189 -1.66 -16.32 -4.95
C ILE A 189 -1.75 -17.29 -3.77
N ASP A 190 -0.63 -17.90 -3.38
CA ASP A 190 -0.54 -18.73 -2.18
C ASP A 190 -0.54 -17.84 -0.91
N ILE A 191 -1.72 -17.39 -0.51
CA ILE A 191 -1.94 -16.54 0.67
C ILE A 191 -1.45 -17.24 1.96
N PRO A 192 -1.70 -18.55 2.20
CA PRO A 192 -1.10 -19.25 3.35
C PRO A 192 0.43 -19.22 3.39
N ALA A 193 1.11 -19.44 2.26
CA ALA A 193 2.57 -19.33 2.21
C ALA A 193 3.04 -17.89 2.41
N PHE A 194 2.33 -16.90 1.87
CA PHE A 194 2.63 -15.49 2.07
C PHE A 194 2.54 -15.11 3.56
N VAL A 195 1.48 -15.49 4.26
CA VAL A 195 1.32 -15.25 5.71
C VAL A 195 2.42 -15.92 6.53
N LYS A 196 2.79 -17.17 6.19
CA LYS A 196 3.93 -17.85 6.83
C LYS A 196 5.25 -17.10 6.59
N MET A 197 5.42 -16.51 5.41
CA MET A 197 6.61 -15.72 5.09
C MET A 197 6.64 -14.40 5.86
N LEU A 198 5.52 -13.69 5.99
CA LEU A 198 5.41 -12.47 6.82
C LEU A 198 5.95 -12.74 8.24
N ARG A 199 5.52 -13.84 8.86
CA ARG A 199 6.01 -14.28 10.17
C ARG A 199 7.50 -14.61 10.15
N LYS A 200 7.95 -15.37 9.14
CA LYS A 200 9.34 -15.81 9.02
C LYS A 200 10.32 -14.65 8.91
N VAL A 201 9.96 -13.59 8.18
CA VAL A 201 10.81 -12.39 8.03
C VAL A 201 10.55 -11.34 9.10
N GLY A 202 9.61 -11.58 10.03
CA GLY A 202 9.27 -10.65 11.10
C GLY A 202 8.68 -9.34 10.58
N TYR A 203 7.88 -9.37 9.51
CA TYR A 203 7.24 -8.17 8.97
C TYR A 203 6.28 -7.56 10.00
N THR A 204 6.47 -6.28 10.30
CA THR A 204 5.71 -5.53 11.33
C THR A 204 4.95 -4.33 10.76
N GLY A 205 4.99 -4.13 9.44
CA GLY A 205 4.22 -3.09 8.77
C GLY A 205 2.74 -3.47 8.57
N VAL A 206 2.08 -2.81 7.62
CA VAL A 206 0.65 -2.99 7.35
C VAL A 206 0.43 -3.79 6.08
N CYS A 207 -0.37 -4.86 6.16
CA CYS A 207 -0.97 -5.49 4.98
C CYS A 207 -2.29 -4.78 4.66
N SER A 208 -2.26 -3.91 3.65
CA SER A 208 -3.39 -3.10 3.21
C SER A 208 -4.12 -3.76 2.06
N LEU A 209 -5.39 -4.14 2.26
CA LEU A 209 -6.23 -4.59 1.15
C LEU A 209 -6.39 -3.45 0.13
N GLU A 210 -6.05 -3.73 -1.13
CA GLU A 210 -6.38 -2.89 -2.28
C GLU A 210 -7.32 -3.68 -3.20
N HIS A 211 -8.63 -3.44 -3.05
CA HIS A 211 -9.65 -4.21 -3.75
C HIS A 211 -10.10 -3.48 -5.03
N GLU A 212 -9.71 -4.03 -6.17
CA GLU A 212 -9.93 -3.43 -7.50
C GLU A 212 -10.90 -4.26 -8.34
N ARG A 213 -11.95 -4.78 -7.69
CA ARG A 213 -13.02 -5.56 -8.32
C ARG A 213 -14.37 -4.96 -7.92
N ASN A 214 -15.29 -4.86 -8.87
CA ASN A 214 -16.64 -4.32 -8.66
C ASN A 214 -16.64 -2.98 -7.89
N MET A 215 -15.79 -2.04 -8.29
CA MET A 215 -15.51 -0.84 -7.48
C MET A 215 -16.70 0.09 -7.25
N ASP A 216 -17.81 -0.07 -7.97
CA ASP A 216 -19.08 0.64 -7.71
C ASP A 216 -19.88 0.02 -6.55
N ASP A 217 -19.62 -1.23 -6.20
CA ASP A 217 -20.22 -1.96 -5.08
C ASP A 217 -19.24 -3.02 -4.52
N PRO A 218 -18.11 -2.59 -3.90
CA PRO A 218 -17.01 -3.50 -3.54
C PRO A 218 -17.23 -4.20 -2.19
N PHE A 219 -18.30 -3.85 -1.46
CA PHE A 219 -18.40 -4.13 -0.02
C PHE A 219 -18.39 -5.62 0.33
N MET A 220 -19.05 -6.46 -0.48
CA MET A 220 -19.06 -7.91 -0.27
C MET A 220 -17.69 -8.53 -0.57
N GLY A 221 -17.02 -8.09 -1.64
CA GLY A 221 -15.68 -8.55 -1.99
C GLY A 221 -14.62 -8.14 -0.96
N ILE A 222 -14.76 -6.94 -0.38
CA ILE A 222 -13.94 -6.49 0.76
C ILE A 222 -14.16 -7.40 1.97
N ALA A 223 -15.41 -7.64 2.37
CA ALA A 223 -15.73 -8.45 3.54
C ALA A 223 -15.21 -9.89 3.41
N GLU A 224 -15.41 -10.51 2.24
CA GLU A 224 -14.88 -11.83 1.93
C GLU A 224 -13.35 -11.88 2.00
N SER A 225 -12.68 -10.93 1.34
CA SER A 225 -11.21 -10.89 1.28
C SER A 225 -10.57 -10.73 2.66
N ILE A 226 -11.13 -9.82 3.49
CA ILE A 226 -10.67 -9.62 4.87
C ILE A 226 -10.94 -10.86 5.73
N GLY A 227 -12.12 -11.46 5.59
CA GLY A 227 -12.49 -12.68 6.30
C GLY A 227 -11.54 -13.85 6.00
N TYR A 228 -11.29 -14.10 4.70
CA TYR A 228 -10.38 -15.15 4.26
C TYR A 228 -8.95 -14.91 4.78
N PHE A 229 -8.41 -13.69 4.60
CA PHE A 229 -7.05 -13.37 5.04
C PHE A 229 -6.87 -13.56 6.57
N ARG A 230 -7.85 -13.13 7.37
CA ARG A 230 -7.86 -13.39 8.83
C ARG A 230 -7.96 -14.87 9.17
N GLY A 231 -8.81 -15.61 8.46
CA GLY A 231 -8.93 -17.07 8.61
C GLY A 231 -7.59 -17.76 8.37
N VAL A 232 -6.88 -17.37 7.31
CA VAL A 232 -5.52 -17.88 7.02
C VAL A 232 -4.54 -17.49 8.11
N ILE A 233 -4.57 -16.26 8.62
CA ILE A 233 -3.72 -15.85 9.76
C ILE A 233 -3.96 -16.78 10.95
N ALA A 234 -5.20 -16.97 11.39
CA ALA A 234 -5.52 -17.82 12.53
C ALA A 234 -5.11 -19.29 12.28
N ALA A 235 -5.47 -19.84 11.13
CA ALA A 235 -5.23 -21.25 10.80
C ALA A 235 -3.74 -21.61 10.58
N THR A 236 -2.90 -20.63 10.26
CA THR A 236 -1.46 -20.84 10.05
C THR A 236 -0.60 -20.48 11.26
N GLN A 237 -1.22 -20.05 12.36
CA GLN A 237 -0.55 -19.76 13.62
C GLN A 237 0.11 -21.06 14.14
N LYS A 238 1.42 -21.03 14.33
CA LYS A 238 2.19 -22.11 14.96
C LYS A 238 2.48 -21.74 16.40
#